data_AF-A0A8C6UQ22-F1
#
_entry.id   AF-A0A8C6UQ22-F1
#
_cell.length_a   1.000
_cell.length_b   1.000
_cell.length_c   1.000
_cell.angle_alpha   90.00
_cell.angle_beta   90.00
_cell.angle_gamma   90.00
#
_symmetry.space_group_name_H-M   'P 1'
#
loop_
_entity.id
_entity.type
_entity.pdbx_description
1 polymer ?
#
loop_
_entity_poly.entity_id
_entity_poly.type
_entity_poly.pdbx_seq_one_letter_code
_entity_poly.pdbx_strand_id
1 'polypeptide(L)'
;MPTPDAAHSVFYERIRSLERAQTGTFLKHKLCSRPERSELVQMHILQETQVESSLQAAQLRPKRARLAISLNEKISQRPRPMELVEKNILPVEPEDEESGIGDEANSIKTPDVYTFDEDSKGHVWSLSQSLTSCLVALFENSILLLN
;
A
#
# COMPACT_ATOMS: atom_id res chain seq x y z
N MET A 1 16.08 -38.46 46.89
CA MET A 1 15.06 -38.17 45.87
C MET A 1 14.71 -36.69 45.95
N PRO A 2 14.73 -35.92 44.85
CA PRO A 2 14.31 -34.52 44.87
C PRO A 2 12.83 -34.40 45.24
N THR A 3 12.46 -33.35 45.99
CA THR A 3 11.08 -33.12 46.43
C THR A 3 10.18 -32.71 45.25
N PRO A 4 8.87 -33.01 45.28
CA PRO A 4 7.95 -32.74 44.16
C PRO A 4 7.97 -31.28 43.69
N ASP A 5 8.13 -30.32 44.60
CA ASP A 5 8.21 -28.89 44.26
C ASP A 5 9.51 -28.52 43.50
N ALA A 6 10.62 -29.20 43.81
CA ALA A 6 11.88 -29.00 43.10
C ALA A 6 11.84 -29.62 41.68
N ALA A 7 11.10 -30.71 41.48
CA ALA A 7 10.92 -31.33 40.17
C ALA A 7 10.16 -30.42 39.19
N HIS A 8 9.11 -29.73 39.67
CA HIS A 8 8.41 -28.72 38.88
C HIS A 8 9.34 -27.57 38.47
N SER A 9 10.13 -27.03 39.42
CA SER A 9 11.09 -25.95 39.14
C SER A 9 12.15 -26.35 38.10
N VAL A 10 12.73 -27.55 38.22
CA VAL A 10 13.71 -28.08 37.26
C VAL A 10 13.11 -28.24 35.85
N PHE A 11 11.84 -28.64 35.75
CA PHE A 11 11.13 -28.75 34.48
C PHE A 11 10.89 -27.39 33.81
N TYR A 12 10.45 -26.37 34.58
CA TYR A 12 10.31 -25.01 34.05
C TYR A 12 11.64 -24.42 33.57
N GLU A 13 12.74 -24.66 34.28
CA GLU A 13 14.07 -24.26 33.83
C GLU A 13 14.50 -25.01 32.56
N ARG A 14 14.13 -26.29 32.43
CA ARG A 14 14.40 -27.06 31.22
C ARG A 14 13.64 -26.51 30.01
N ILE A 15 12.36 -26.15 30.16
CA ILE A 15 11.56 -25.51 29.12
C ILE A 15 12.19 -24.17 28.72
N ARG A 16 12.47 -23.29 29.70
CA ARG A 16 13.09 -21.98 29.47
C ARG A 16 14.43 -22.10 28.72
N SER A 17 15.24 -23.10 29.10
CA SER A 17 16.51 -23.39 28.43
C SER A 17 16.32 -23.83 26.98
N LEU A 18 15.33 -24.69 26.73
CA LEU A 18 14.97 -25.13 25.38
C LEU A 18 14.48 -23.97 24.51
N GLU A 19 13.57 -23.14 25.01
CA GLU A 19 13.06 -21.96 24.32
C GLU A 19 14.18 -20.96 24.01
N ARG A 20 15.10 -20.74 24.96
CA ARG A 20 16.29 -19.91 24.74
C ARG A 20 17.20 -20.51 23.67
N ALA A 21 17.39 -21.83 23.66
CA ALA A 21 18.19 -22.49 22.63
C ALA A 21 17.52 -22.36 21.26
N GLN A 22 16.22 -22.57 21.17
CA GLN A 22 15.43 -22.42 19.93
C GLN A 22 15.52 -20.99 19.40
N THR A 23 15.23 -19.98 20.22
CA THR A 23 15.36 -18.56 19.84
C THR A 23 16.78 -18.21 19.45
N GLY A 24 17.79 -18.73 20.15
CA GLY A 24 19.20 -18.56 19.81
C GLY A 24 19.56 -19.13 18.44
N THR A 25 19.08 -20.33 18.09
CA THR A 25 19.30 -20.92 16.76
C THR A 25 18.59 -20.13 15.65
N PHE A 26 17.35 -19.69 15.90
CA PHE A 26 16.57 -18.89 14.95
C PHE A 26 17.23 -17.53 14.67
N LEU A 27 17.67 -16.81 15.71
CA LEU A 27 18.35 -15.53 15.55
C LEU A 27 19.67 -15.68 14.78
N LYS A 28 20.46 -16.73 15.05
CA LYS A 28 21.71 -17.00 14.31
C LYS A 28 21.45 -17.12 12.82
N HIS A 29 20.43 -17.89 12.42
CA HIS A 29 20.05 -18.01 11.01
C HIS A 29 19.64 -16.65 10.40
N LYS A 30 18.82 -15.86 11.11
CA LYS A 30 18.37 -14.54 10.63
C LYS A 30 19.49 -13.51 10.52
N LEU A 31 20.51 -13.58 11.39
CA LEU A 31 21.68 -12.72 11.31
C LEU A 31 22.55 -13.05 10.09
N CYS A 32 22.72 -14.34 9.77
CA CYS A 32 23.46 -14.75 8.57
C CYS A 32 22.75 -14.33 7.28
N SER A 33 21.42 -14.38 7.25
CA SER A 33 20.61 -13.99 6.10
C SER A 33 20.14 -12.53 6.16
N ARG A 34 20.89 -11.63 6.82
CA ARG A 34 20.47 -10.24 7.02
C ARG A 34 20.64 -9.43 5.73
N PRO A 35 19.57 -8.85 5.16
CA PRO A 35 19.66 -8.00 3.97
C PRO A 35 20.48 -6.74 4.20
N GLU A 36 21.12 -6.24 3.15
CA GLU A 36 21.83 -4.96 3.18
C GLU A 36 20.83 -3.77 3.16
N ARG A 37 21.28 -2.59 3.56
CA ARG A 37 20.45 -1.37 3.50
C ARG A 37 20.04 -1.05 2.06
N SER A 38 20.96 -1.21 1.11
CA SER A 38 20.74 -0.99 -0.33
C SER A 38 19.58 -1.83 -0.86
N GLU A 39 19.55 -3.13 -0.52
CA GLU A 39 18.47 -4.06 -0.89
C GLU A 39 17.12 -3.62 -0.32
N LEU A 40 17.08 -3.21 0.95
CA LEU A 40 15.86 -2.70 1.57
C LEU A 40 15.34 -1.41 0.93
N VAL A 41 16.24 -0.57 0.43
CA VAL A 41 15.90 0.64 -0.32
C VAL A 41 15.35 0.29 -1.70
N GLN A 42 16.00 -0.61 -2.43
CA GLN A 42 15.54 -1.08 -3.75
C GLN A 42 14.14 -1.71 -3.69
N MET A 43 13.85 -2.44 -2.63
CA MET A 43 12.53 -3.01 -2.37
C MET A 43 11.50 -1.99 -1.84
N HIS A 44 11.87 -0.70 -1.74
CA HIS A 44 11.02 0.38 -1.21
C HIS A 44 10.54 0.18 0.23
N ILE A 45 11.28 -0.60 1.04
CA ILE A 45 11.02 -0.76 2.48
C ILE A 45 11.62 0.43 3.24
N LEU A 46 12.87 0.80 2.91
CA LEU A 46 13.55 1.97 3.46
C LEU A 46 13.58 3.13 2.44
N GLN A 47 13.69 4.35 2.94
CA GLN A 47 13.85 5.54 2.11
C GLN A 47 15.31 5.75 1.69
N GLU A 48 15.53 6.33 0.51
CA GLU A 48 16.87 6.64 -0.04
C GLU A 48 17.57 7.83 0.64
N THR A 49 17.10 8.29 1.80
CA THR A 49 17.65 9.46 2.50
C THR A 49 18.58 9.08 3.64
N GLN A 50 19.66 9.87 3.80
CA GLN A 50 20.59 9.82 4.94
C GLN A 50 20.05 10.56 6.19
N VAL A 51 18.77 10.92 6.19
CA VAL A 51 18.12 11.68 7.27
C VAL A 51 17.71 10.71 8.38
N GLU A 52 17.89 11.16 9.63
CA GLU A 52 17.47 10.45 10.85
C GLU A 52 16.05 9.88 10.73
N SER A 53 15.85 8.65 11.22
CA SER A 53 14.59 7.90 11.05
C SER A 53 13.36 8.62 11.61
N SER A 54 13.54 9.42 12.67
CA SER A 54 12.50 10.25 13.28
C SER A 54 11.96 11.36 12.35
N LEU A 55 12.80 11.88 11.45
CA LEU A 55 12.46 12.97 10.54
C LEU A 55 11.97 12.49 9.17
N GLN A 56 12.18 11.22 8.83
CA GLN A 56 11.77 10.66 7.53
C GLN A 56 10.26 10.82 7.30
N ALA A 57 9.44 10.52 8.31
CA ALA A 57 8.00 10.69 8.23
C ALA A 57 7.58 12.16 7.96
N ALA A 58 8.27 13.11 8.60
CA ALA A 58 8.03 14.53 8.43
C ALA A 58 8.45 15.03 7.04
N GLN A 59 9.48 14.43 6.43
CA GLN A 59 9.95 14.80 5.09
C GLN A 59 9.08 14.22 3.96
N LEU A 60 8.48 13.05 4.15
CA LEU A 60 7.67 12.39 3.11
C LEU A 60 6.34 13.11 2.83
N ARG A 61 5.69 13.64 3.86
CA ARG A 61 4.42 14.38 3.71
C ARG A 61 4.53 15.59 2.77
N PRO A 62 5.48 16.54 2.95
CA PRO A 62 5.62 17.69 2.07
C PRO A 62 6.12 17.29 0.67
N LYS A 63 6.99 16.27 0.56
CA LYS A 63 7.41 15.74 -0.76
C LYS A 63 6.21 15.25 -1.57
N ARG A 64 5.34 14.43 -0.95
CA ARG A 64 4.12 13.92 -1.59
C ARG A 64 3.16 15.05 -1.98
N ALA A 65 2.95 16.03 -1.11
CA ALA A 65 2.07 17.16 -1.40
C ALA A 65 2.55 17.97 -2.62
N ARG A 66 3.86 18.28 -2.71
CA ARG A 66 4.43 18.99 -3.85
C ARG A 66 4.29 18.20 -5.16
N LEU A 67 4.53 16.89 -5.10
CA LEU A 67 4.33 16.02 -6.26
C LEU A 67 2.87 15.99 -6.70
N ALA A 68 1.92 15.89 -5.76
CA ALA A 68 0.50 15.89 -6.07
C ALA A 68 0.08 17.19 -6.77
N ILE A 69 0.53 18.36 -6.28
CA ILE A 69 0.23 19.65 -6.89
C ILE A 69 0.78 19.71 -8.33
N SER A 70 2.07 19.36 -8.52
CA SER A 70 2.70 19.40 -9.84
C SER A 70 2.05 18.43 -10.82
N LEU A 71 1.67 17.24 -10.37
CA LEU A 71 0.94 16.28 -11.20
C LEU A 71 -0.46 16.77 -11.54
N ASN A 72 -1.17 17.37 -10.58
CA ASN A 72 -2.51 17.88 -10.80
C ASN A 72 -2.53 19.01 -11.85
N GLU A 73 -1.53 19.89 -11.83
CA GLU A 73 -1.32 20.91 -12.87
C GLU A 73 -1.06 20.29 -14.26
N LYS A 74 -0.25 19.23 -14.34
CA LYS A 74 0.01 18.53 -15.61
C LYS A 74 -1.22 17.80 -16.13
N ILE A 75 -2.03 17.23 -15.24
CA ILE A 75 -3.25 16.52 -15.60
C ILE A 75 -4.34 17.50 -16.07
N SER A 76 -4.45 18.68 -15.46
CA SER A 76 -5.41 19.69 -15.90
C SER A 76 -5.10 20.21 -17.31
N GLN A 77 -3.83 20.20 -17.71
CA GLN A 77 -3.36 20.54 -19.05
C GLN A 77 -3.25 19.32 -19.99
N ARG A 78 -4.00 18.24 -19.72
CA ARG A 78 -4.01 17.06 -20.60
C ARG A 78 -4.59 17.43 -21.96
N PRO A 79 -3.84 17.29 -23.06
CA PRO A 79 -4.30 17.66 -24.40
C PRO A 79 -5.47 16.77 -24.86
N ARG A 80 -6.35 17.35 -25.67
CA ARG A 80 -7.48 16.61 -26.26
C ARG A 80 -7.00 15.57 -27.29
N PRO A 81 -7.79 14.52 -27.57
CA PRO A 81 -7.45 13.54 -28.60
C PRO A 81 -7.19 14.19 -29.97
N MET A 82 -7.99 15.18 -30.36
CA MET A 82 -7.83 15.94 -31.60
C MET A 82 -6.48 16.66 -31.69
N GLU A 83 -6.01 17.24 -30.58
CA GLU A 83 -4.69 17.89 -30.54
C GLU A 83 -3.53 16.89 -30.73
N LEU A 84 -3.73 15.62 -30.37
CA LEU A 84 -2.72 14.56 -30.59
C LEU A 84 -2.72 14.08 -32.04
N VAL A 85 -3.88 14.10 -32.70
CA VAL A 85 -4.03 13.82 -34.14
C VAL A 85 -3.36 14.93 -34.97
N GLU A 86 -3.60 16.21 -34.65
CA GLU A 86 -2.92 17.35 -35.29
C GLU A 86 -1.39 17.29 -35.15
N LYS A 87 -0.91 16.76 -34.01
CA LYS A 87 0.51 16.54 -33.75
C LYS A 87 1.06 15.27 -34.42
N ASN A 88 0.25 14.55 -35.21
CA ASN A 88 0.58 13.29 -35.87
C ASN A 88 1.11 12.20 -34.92
N ILE A 89 0.73 12.29 -33.64
CA ILE A 89 1.07 11.28 -32.63
C ILE A 89 0.07 10.13 -32.69
N LEU A 90 -1.20 10.45 -32.99
CA LEU A 90 -2.25 9.49 -33.29
C LEU A 90 -2.52 9.49 -34.80
N PRO A 91 -2.71 8.31 -35.42
CA PRO A 91 -3.20 8.26 -36.78
C PRO A 91 -4.64 8.79 -36.84
N VAL A 92 -4.98 9.51 -37.91
CA VAL A 92 -6.37 9.75 -38.29
C VAL A 92 -6.90 8.43 -38.81
N GLU A 93 -7.80 7.77 -38.07
CA GLU A 93 -8.63 6.75 -38.69
C GLU A 93 -9.51 7.46 -39.72
N PRO A 94 -9.47 7.09 -41.02
CA PRO A 94 -10.40 7.62 -41.99
C PRO A 94 -11.78 7.02 -41.68
N GLU A 95 -12.58 7.77 -40.92
CA GLU A 95 -14.00 7.45 -40.68
C GLU A 95 -14.76 7.63 -42.00
N ASP A 96 -15.14 6.52 -42.63
CA ASP A 96 -16.43 6.47 -43.30
C ASP A 96 -17.47 6.15 -42.21
N GLU A 97 -18.33 7.14 -41.95
CA GLU A 97 -19.69 7.07 -41.38
C GLU A 97 -19.92 6.94 -39.86
N GLU A 98 -20.22 8.13 -39.30
CA GLU A 98 -21.36 8.49 -38.44
C GLU A 98 -21.70 7.73 -37.14
N SER A 99 -22.01 8.58 -36.15
CA SER A 99 -22.65 8.32 -34.86
C SER A 99 -23.65 7.15 -34.80
N GLY A 100 -23.46 6.25 -33.83
CA GLY A 100 -24.52 5.31 -33.43
C GLY A 100 -24.17 4.52 -32.17
N ILE A 101 -24.99 4.68 -31.13
CA ILE A 101 -25.08 3.74 -30.01
C ILE A 101 -25.47 2.36 -30.58
N GLY A 102 -24.74 1.29 -30.23
CA GLY A 102 -25.25 -0.09 -30.30
C GLY A 102 -24.38 -1.09 -31.06
N ASP A 103 -23.81 -2.03 -30.30
CA ASP A 103 -23.65 -3.46 -30.59
C ASP A 103 -22.68 -3.95 -31.69
N GLU A 104 -21.52 -4.41 -31.18
CA GLU A 104 -21.02 -5.80 -31.31
C GLU A 104 -20.00 -6.18 -32.41
N ALA A 105 -18.90 -6.76 -31.88
CA ALA A 105 -17.99 -7.76 -32.43
C ALA A 105 -16.75 -7.31 -33.24
N ASN A 106 -15.71 -6.90 -32.51
CA ASN A 106 -14.42 -7.58 -32.67
C ASN A 106 -13.72 -7.76 -31.31
N SER A 107 -14.25 -8.73 -30.56
CA SER A 107 -13.67 -9.20 -29.30
C SER A 107 -12.39 -9.97 -29.61
N ILE A 108 -11.24 -9.36 -29.32
CA ILE A 108 -10.00 -10.12 -29.12
C ILE A 108 -10.30 -11.08 -27.96
N LYS A 109 -10.49 -12.36 -28.30
CA LYS A 109 -10.71 -13.44 -27.33
C LYS A 109 -9.52 -13.52 -26.41
N THR A 110 -9.64 -12.96 -25.22
CA THR A 110 -8.80 -13.32 -24.09
C THR A 110 -9.14 -14.77 -23.73
N PRO A 111 -8.20 -15.73 -23.77
CA PRO A 111 -8.44 -17.03 -23.20
C PRO A 111 -8.66 -16.86 -21.70
N ASP A 112 -9.91 -17.08 -21.29
CA ASP A 112 -10.38 -17.16 -19.92
C ASP A 112 -9.70 -18.34 -19.21
N VAL A 113 -8.74 -18.05 -18.32
CA VAL A 113 -8.45 -18.87 -17.14
C VAL A 113 -7.99 -17.95 -16.01
N TYR A 114 -8.94 -17.34 -15.31
CA TYR A 114 -8.85 -17.23 -13.85
C TYR A 114 -10.26 -17.05 -13.27
N THR A 115 -10.98 -18.17 -13.13
CA THR A 115 -12.13 -18.25 -12.23
C THR A 115 -11.60 -18.02 -10.82
N PHE A 116 -11.73 -16.80 -10.33
CA PHE A 116 -11.45 -16.46 -8.93
C PHE A 116 -12.58 -17.07 -8.11
N ASP A 117 -12.34 -18.24 -7.50
CA ASP A 117 -13.26 -18.84 -6.55
C ASP A 117 -13.56 -17.84 -5.43
N GLU A 118 -14.78 -17.31 -5.45
CA GLU A 118 -15.28 -16.31 -4.52
C GLU A 118 -15.67 -16.94 -3.17
N ASP A 119 -14.70 -17.55 -2.50
CA ASP A 119 -14.83 -17.98 -1.10
C ASP A 119 -13.93 -17.10 -0.21
N SER A 120 -14.25 -15.81 -0.13
CA SER A 120 -13.84 -14.96 1.01
C SER A 120 -14.68 -13.69 1.10
N LYS A 121 -15.81 -13.83 1.79
CA LYS A 121 -16.52 -12.83 2.61
C LYS A 121 -16.00 -11.38 2.49
N GLY A 122 -16.77 -10.61 1.73
CA GLY A 122 -17.11 -9.20 1.98
C GLY A 122 -16.13 -8.33 2.76
N HIS A 123 -15.42 -7.47 2.04
CA HIS A 123 -15.03 -6.17 2.57
C HIS A 123 -15.26 -5.06 1.54
N VAL A 124 -16.53 -4.89 1.17
CA VAL A 124 -17.01 -3.62 0.64
C VAL A 124 -16.98 -2.60 1.78
N TRP A 125 -16.03 -1.67 1.78
CA TRP A 125 -16.15 -0.44 2.57
C TRP A 125 -17.21 0.47 1.94
N SER A 126 -18.47 0.05 2.06
CA SER A 126 -19.56 1.01 2.13
C SER A 126 -19.50 1.65 3.50
N LEU A 127 -18.57 2.59 3.66
CA LEU A 127 -18.57 3.55 4.77
C LEU A 127 -19.65 4.58 4.45
N SER A 128 -20.90 4.11 4.50
CA SER A 128 -22.09 4.92 4.36
C SER A 128 -22.12 5.94 5.49
N GLN A 129 -21.81 7.20 5.14
CA GLN A 129 -22.39 8.47 5.61
C GLN A 129 -22.39 8.80 7.13
N SER A 130 -22.04 7.89 8.04
CA SER A 130 -22.07 8.13 9.49
C SER A 130 -20.75 8.70 10.03
N LEU A 131 -19.61 8.29 9.49
CA LEU A 131 -18.30 8.77 9.97
C LEU A 131 -17.91 10.16 9.44
N THR A 132 -18.51 10.62 8.33
CA THR A 132 -18.38 12.00 7.85
C THR A 132 -19.03 13.00 8.81
N SER A 133 -20.06 12.61 9.56
CA SER A 133 -20.68 13.48 10.57
C SER A 133 -19.76 13.69 11.78
N CYS A 134 -19.04 12.65 12.23
CA CYS A 134 -18.17 12.75 13.40
C CYS A 134 -16.88 13.56 13.13
N LEU A 135 -16.30 13.44 11.93
CA LEU A 135 -15.12 14.22 11.53
C LEU A 135 -15.42 15.73 11.38
N VAL A 136 -16.61 16.11 10.91
CA VAL A 136 -17.04 17.51 10.87
C VAL A 136 -17.29 18.04 12.30
N ALA A 137 -17.88 17.24 13.19
CA ALA A 137 -18.13 17.61 14.58
C ALA A 137 -16.84 17.82 15.41
N LEU A 138 -15.75 17.11 15.10
CA LEU A 138 -14.45 17.32 15.75
C LEU A 138 -13.70 18.56 15.21
N PHE A 139 -13.96 18.97 13.97
CA PHE A 139 -13.35 20.16 13.39
C PHE A 139 -14.03 21.45 13.87
N GLU A 140 -15.36 21.44 14.06
CA GLU A 140 -16.09 22.60 14.61
C GLU A 140 -15.90 22.78 16.13
N ASN A 141 -15.74 21.70 16.90
CA ASN A 141 -15.47 21.79 18.34
C ASN A 141 -14.06 22.31 18.69
N SER A 142 -13.15 22.42 17.73
CA SER A 142 -11.82 23.00 17.96
C SER A 142 -11.75 24.52 17.73
N ILE A 143 -12.79 25.14 17.13
CA ILE A 143 -12.83 26.59 16.89
C ILE A 143 -13.41 27.37 18.09
N LEU A 144 -14.13 26.72 19.02
CA LEU A 144 -14.69 27.37 20.21
C LEU A 144 -13.81 27.35 21.47
N LEU A 145 -12.54 26.90 21.36
CA LEU A 145 -11.59 26.87 22.48
C LEU A 145 -10.38 27.81 22.31
N LEU A 146 -10.42 28.70 21.30
CA LEU A 146 -9.59 29.91 21.24
C LEU A 146 -10.48 31.15 21.17
N ASN A 147 -11.04 31.52 22.33
CA ASN A 147 -11.30 32.89 22.78
C ASN A 147 -11.56 32.86 24.29
#